data_AF-A0A352WIW9-F1
#
_entry.id   AF-A0A352WIW9-F1
#
_cell.length_a   1.000
_cell.length_b   1.000
_cell.length_c   1.000
_cell.angle_alpha   90.00
_cell.angle_beta   90.00
_cell.angle_gamma   90.00
#
_symmetry.space_group_name_H-M   'P 1'
#
loop_
_entity.id
_entity.type
_entity.pdbx_description
1 polymer ?
#
loop_
_entity_poly.entity_id
_entity_poly.type
_entity_poly.pdbx_seq_one_letter_code
_entity_poly.pdbx_strand_id
1 'polypeptide(L)' 'MVGNIHSIITGSTVDGPGTRYVVFLKGCPLRCKYCHNPDTWDGRGGKEMTVAEIMADMRSYLPFMKR' A
#
# COMPACT_ATOMS: atom_id res chain seq x y z
N MET A 1 15.64 -6.14 -5.20
CA MET A 1 15.37 -4.96 -4.36
C MET A 1 14.06 -5.19 -3.63
N VAL A 2 14.00 -4.91 -2.34
CA VAL A 2 12.80 -5.08 -1.48
C VAL A 2 12.27 -3.70 -1.07
N GLY A 3 10.95 -3.58 -0.92
CA GLY A 3 10.27 -2.41 -0.34
C GLY A 3 9.68 -2.75 1.03
N ASN A 4 9.63 -1.77 1.92
CA ASN A 4 9.06 -1.93 3.26
C ASN A 4 7.60 -1.46 3.30
N ILE A 5 6.67 -2.41 3.38
CA ILE A 5 5.24 -2.20 3.19
C ILE A 5 4.54 -2.11 4.54
N HIS A 6 3.69 -1.11 4.72
CA HIS A 6 2.81 -1.00 5.88
C HIS A 6 1.58 -1.89 5.73
N SER A 7 0.82 -1.67 4.66
CA SER A 7 -0.43 -2.36 4.39
C SER A 7 -0.78 -2.28 2.91
N ILE A 8 -1.73 -3.11 2.50
CA ILE A 8 -2.23 -3.18 1.12
C ILE A 8 -3.75 -3.10 1.18
N ILE A 9 -4.34 -2.25 0.35
CA ILE A 9 -5.80 -2.16 0.15
C ILE A 9 -6.08 -2.60 -1.28
N THR A 10 -6.81 -3.71 -1.45
CA THR A 10 -6.95 -4.40 -2.74
C THR A 10 -8.04 -3.83 -3.65
N GLY A 11 -8.88 -2.92 -3.17
CA GLY A 11 -10.03 -2.39 -3.91
C GLY A 11 -10.47 -1.00 -3.46
N SER A 12 -9.53 -0.09 -3.22
CA SER A 12 -9.87 1.27 -2.84
C SER A 12 -10.59 2.01 -3.98
N THR A 13 -11.64 2.75 -3.63
CA THR A 13 -12.39 3.64 -4.54
C THR A 13 -12.19 5.12 -4.20
N VAL A 14 -11.36 5.42 -3.18
CA VAL A 14 -11.15 6.78 -2.65
C VAL A 14 -9.72 7.28 -2.85
N ASP A 15 -8.79 6.41 -3.22
CA ASP A 15 -7.37 6.74 -3.46
C ASP A 15 -7.05 7.06 -4.93
N GLY A 16 -8.07 7.39 -5.72
CA GLY A 16 -7.96 7.81 -7.12
C GLY A 16 -9.13 7.32 -8.00
N PRO A 17 -9.13 7.65 -9.31
CA PRO A 17 -10.22 7.27 -10.21
C PRO A 17 -10.37 5.74 -10.42
N GLY A 18 -11.57 5.19 -10.19
CA GLY A 18 -11.84 3.76 -10.36
C GLY A 18 -11.37 2.91 -9.16
N THR A 19 -11.37 1.59 -9.32
CA THR A 19 -10.92 0.66 -8.27
C THR A 19 -9.40 0.48 -8.34
N ARG A 20 -8.71 0.67 -7.20
CA ARG A 20 -7.24 0.63 -7.11
C ARG A 20 -6.76 -0.39 -6.10
N TYR A 21 -5.67 -1.06 -6.48
CA TYR A 21 -4.81 -1.79 -5.57
C TYR A 21 -3.75 -0.81 -5.04
N VAL A 22 -3.87 -0.45 -3.76
CA VAL A 22 -3.06 0.58 -3.10
C VAL A 22 -2.06 -0.08 -2.17
N VAL A 23 -0.80 0.31 -2.30
CA VAL A 23 0.30 -0.15 -1.43
C VAL A 23 0.74 1.02 -0.56
N PHE A 24 0.51 0.93 0.75
CA PHE A 24 1.02 1.90 1.71
C PHE A 24 2.43 1.48 2.15
N LEU A 25 3.41 2.37 1.99
CA LEU A 25 4.79 2.13 2.43
C LEU A 25 4.97 2.54 3.89
N LYS A 26 5.95 1.93 4.57
CA LYS A 26 6.44 2.41 5.86
C LYS A 26 7.47 3.54 5.66
N GLY A 27 7.50 4.46 6.62
CA GLY A 27 8.42 5.58 6.67
C GLY A 27 7.83 6.86 6.07
N CYS A 28 7.70 7.89 6.90
CA CYS A 28 7.40 9.24 6.44
C CYS A 28 8.16 10.24 7.33
N PRO A 29 8.97 11.16 6.77
CA PRO A 29 9.71 12.13 7.58
C PRO A 29 8.83 13.29 8.05
N LEU A 30 7.63 13.45 7.49
CA LEU A 30 6.71 14.52 7.86
C LEU A 30 5.93 14.19 9.13
N ARG A 31 5.49 15.23 9.84
CA ARG A 31 4.70 15.13 11.07
C ARG A 31 3.47 16.02 10.97
N CYS A 32 2.67 15.79 9.94
CA CYS A 32 1.46 16.56 9.67
C CYS A 32 0.53 16.52 10.89
N LYS A 33 -0.02 17.68 11.30
CA LYS A 33 -0.90 17.80 12.47
C LYS A 33 -2.18 16.95 12.37
N TYR A 34 -2.61 16.64 11.16
CA TYR A 34 -3.80 15.87 10.82
C TYR A 34 -3.43 14.58 10.05
N CYS A 35 -2.27 13.99 10.34
CA CYS A 35 -1.87 12.76 9.68
C CYS A 35 -2.87 11.65 10.00
N HIS A 36 -3.46 11.06 8.95
CA HIS A 36 -4.42 9.96 9.10
C HIS A 36 -3.74 8.63 9.46
N ASN A 37 -2.47 8.47 9.09
CA ASN A 37 -1.70 7.24 9.27
C ASN A 37 -0.39 7.49 10.06
N PRO A 38 -0.44 7.99 11.30
CA PRO A 38 0.77 8.32 12.07
C PRO A 38 1.62 7.08 12.41
N ASP A 39 1.00 5.90 12.43
CA ASP A 39 1.63 4.59 12.58
C ASP A 39 2.56 4.20 11.41
N THR A 40 2.47 4.90 10.27
CA THR A 40 3.41 4.72 9.14
C THR A 40 4.72 5.48 9.31
N TRP A 41 4.86 6.35 10.31
CA TRP A 41 6.02 7.24 10.45
C TRP A 41 7.33 6.51 10.70
N ASP A 42 7.33 5.44 11.51
CA ASP A 42 8.52 4.63 11.73
C ASP A 42 8.82 3.84 10.45
N GLY A 43 10.07 3.93 9.99
CA GLY A 43 10.58 3.15 8.86
C GLY A 43 10.87 1.70 9.20
N ARG A 44 10.66 1.25 10.45
CA ARG A 44 10.85 -0.12 10.92
C ARG A 44 9.53 -0.89 11.05
N GLY A 45 9.63 -2.22 11.10
CA GLY A 45 8.51 -3.09 11.49
C GLY A 45 7.38 -3.25 10.46
N GLY A 46 7.62 -2.93 9.18
CA GLY A 46 6.72 -3.30 8.08
C GLY A 46 7.14 -4.62 7.43
N LYS A 47 6.40 -5.00 6.39
CA LYS A 47 6.62 -6.25 5.63
C LYS A 47 7.55 -5.98 4.45
N GLU A 48 8.67 -6.67 4.39
CA GLU A 48 9.54 -6.63 3.22
C GLU A 48 8.88 -7.41 2.07
N MET A 49 8.71 -6.75 0.93
CA MET A 49 8.15 -7.36 -0.28
C MET A 49 8.91 -6.90 -1.51
N THR A 50 9.11 -7.82 -2.45
CA THR A 50 9.61 -7.53 -3.79
C THR A 50 8.48 -7.05 -4.70
N VAL A 51 8.85 -6.37 -5.78
CA VAL A 51 7.89 -6.00 -6.84
C VAL A 51 7.20 -7.25 -7.42
N ALA A 52 7.93 -8.37 -7.56
CA ALA A 52 7.39 -9.60 -8.10
C ALA A 52 6.26 -10.18 -7.22
N GLU A 53 6.45 -10.18 -5.89
CA GLU A 53 5.44 -10.62 -4.92
C GLU A 53 4.20 -9.72 -4.93
N ILE A 54 4.39 -8.40 -4.93
CA ILE A 54 3.29 -7.43 -5.00
C ILE A 54 2.48 -7.62 -6.28
N MET A 55 3.15 -7.79 -7.42
CA MET A 55 2.48 -7.99 -8.71
C MET A 55 1.76 -9.34 -8.78
N ALA A 56 2.29 -10.38 -8.15
CA ALA A 56 1.63 -11.68 -8.07
C ALA A 56 0.34 -11.59 -7.23
N ASP A 57 0.39 -10.92 -6.08
CA ASP A 57 -0.77 -10.70 -5.21
C ASP A 57 -1.85 -9.88 -5.92
N MET A 58 -1.49 -8.72 -6.48
CA MET A 58 -2.40 -7.85 -7.24
C MET A 58 -3.12 -8.61 -8.37
N ARG A 59 -2.41 -9.48 -9.10
CA ARG A 59 -2.99 -10.27 -10.19
C ARG A 59 -4.10 -11.20 -9.73
N SER A 60 -4.04 -11.72 -8.49
CA SER A 60 -5.08 -12.59 -7.94
C SER A 60 -6.42 -11.86 -7.77
N TYR A 61 -6.39 -10.53 -7.64
CA TYR A 61 -7.57 -9.69 -7.45
C TYR A 61 -8.12 -9.09 -8.75
N LEU A 62 -7.39 -9.18 -9.87
CA LEU A 62 -7.84 -8.66 -11.17
C LEU A 62 -9.24 -9.14 -11.61
N PRO A 63 -9.66 -10.40 -11.38
CA PRO A 63 -11.02 -10.84 -11.72
C PRO A 63 -12.12 -10.05 -11.00
N PHE A 64 -11.84 -9.51 -9.81
CA PHE A 64 -12.79 -8.78 -8.97
C PHE A 64 -12.69 -7.25 -9.13
N MET A 65 -11.59 -6.74 -9.69
CA MET A 65 -11.37 -5.31 -9.92
C MET A 65 -11.89 -4.81 -11.27
N LYS A 66 -12.27 -5.72 -12.17
CA LYS A 66 -12.82 -5.38 -13.47
C LYS A 66 -14.28 -4.95 -13.34
N ARG A 67 -14.57 -3.75 -13.81
CA ARG A 67 -15.89 -3.36 -14.31
C ARG A 67 -15.83 -3.31 -15.83
#